data_AF-A0A5B0SMZ0-F1
#
_entry.id   AF-A0A5B0SMZ0-F1
#
_cell.length_a   1.000
_cell.length_b   1.000
_cell.length_c   1.000
_cell.angle_alpha   90.00
_cell.angle_beta   90.00
_cell.angle_gamma   90.00
#
_symmetry.space_group_name_H-M   'P 1'
#
loop_
_entity.id
_entity.type
_entity.pdbx_description
1 polymer ?
#
loop_
_entity_poly.entity_id
_entity_poly.type
_entity_poly.pdbx_seq_one_letter_code
_entity_poly.pdbx_strand_id
1 'polypeptide(L)'
;MYNSADSPLVAPLLCYDNLDFQEKVHMKSIGHSSQMFHGTWGYVHLIPPALKSRLDPSQLTIEALNTSLHLGQELEIRPEMFTPTHESTTHFEKTIKSQITRVILKYLATPMDRRVKLHKHPPEVNPITPEDPNITMLKLMVASDNSALGVGEVFTGVIQQSGLTPAKLHSRLQIIEGDLGSCNIFDSLRKQRNPGLGDHNTLDNILPIPGAAHTLWNLSQEIYLGHWGNEKLARDTGAWRTLHALGIPAEKPVTKKDFNLMLSHIEKIHEATLLYCVL
;
A
#
# COMPACT_ATOMS: atom_id res chain seq x y z
N MET A 1 1.98 16.81 -21.22
CA MET A 1 0.60 17.25 -20.93
C MET A 1 -0.31 16.04 -21.09
N TYR A 2 -1.03 15.67 -20.04
CA TYR A 2 -2.00 14.58 -20.06
C TYR A 2 -3.15 14.96 -21.01
N ASN A 3 -3.34 14.18 -22.09
CA ASN A 3 -4.48 14.35 -22.98
C ASN A 3 -5.66 13.58 -22.36
N SER A 4 -6.45 14.27 -21.54
CA SER A 4 -7.55 13.72 -20.72
C SER A 4 -8.76 13.22 -21.52
N ALA A 5 -8.63 13.10 -22.84
CA ALA A 5 -9.71 12.81 -23.77
C ALA A 5 -10.08 11.32 -23.88
N ASP A 6 -9.22 10.37 -23.52
CA ASP A 6 -9.40 8.94 -23.87
C ASP A 6 -9.61 7.96 -22.70
N SER A 7 -10.36 8.35 -21.66
CA SER A 7 -10.95 7.35 -20.74
C SER A 7 -12.31 7.84 -20.23
N PRO A 8 -13.43 7.32 -20.78
CA PRO A 8 -14.73 7.91 -20.49
C PRO A 8 -15.33 7.55 -19.12
N LEU A 9 -14.76 6.59 -18.37
CA LEU A 9 -15.41 6.04 -17.16
C LEU A 9 -14.61 6.21 -15.86
N VAL A 10 -13.30 5.88 -15.87
CA VAL A 10 -12.42 5.97 -14.68
C VAL A 10 -11.36 7.04 -14.89
N ALA A 11 -11.25 7.93 -13.90
CA ALA A 11 -10.19 8.93 -13.83
C ALA A 11 -8.85 8.30 -13.38
N PRO A 12 -7.70 8.92 -13.68
CA PRO A 12 -6.41 8.50 -13.12
C PRO A 12 -6.50 8.30 -11.60
N LEU A 13 -5.84 7.27 -11.06
CA LEU A 13 -5.83 7.03 -9.63
C LEU A 13 -5.04 8.16 -8.97
N LEU A 14 -5.65 8.81 -7.99
CA LEU A 14 -5.03 9.91 -7.26
C LEU A 14 -4.51 9.37 -5.94
N CYS A 15 -3.20 9.29 -5.79
CA CYS A 15 -2.61 9.14 -4.47
C CYS A 15 -2.31 10.52 -3.90
N TYR A 16 -2.74 10.77 -2.68
CA TYR A 16 -2.35 11.96 -1.95
C TYR A 16 -1.82 11.55 -0.58
N ASP A 17 -0.64 12.05 -0.27
CA ASP A 17 0.04 11.75 0.98
C ASP A 17 0.89 12.95 1.38
N ASN A 18 1.26 12.99 2.65
CA ASN A 18 2.18 13.98 3.18
C ASN A 18 3.61 13.54 2.85
N LEU A 19 3.99 13.70 1.59
CA LEU A 19 5.31 13.36 1.10
C LEU A 19 6.31 14.47 1.40
N ASP A 20 7.22 14.20 2.35
CA ASP A 20 8.45 14.97 2.51
C ASP A 20 9.49 14.54 1.46
N PHE A 21 10.02 15.48 0.67
CA PHE A 21 11.11 15.19 -0.25
C PHE A 21 12.44 15.56 0.40
N GLN A 22 13.36 14.59 0.46
CA GLN A 22 14.73 14.85 0.88
C GLN A 22 15.65 14.92 -0.33
N GLU A 23 16.19 16.10 -0.62
CA GLU A 23 17.33 16.23 -1.52
C GLU A 23 18.61 15.86 -0.76
N LYS A 24 19.21 14.72 -1.10
CA LYS A 24 20.43 14.24 -0.45
C LYS A 24 21.66 14.53 -1.30
N VAL A 25 22.27 15.69 -1.07
CA VAL A 25 23.62 15.99 -1.59
C VAL A 25 24.65 15.02 -0.99
N HIS A 26 25.30 14.21 -1.83
CA HIS A 26 26.26 13.19 -1.41
C HIS A 26 27.57 13.77 -0.84
N MET A 27 28.00 14.93 -1.32
CA MET A 27 29.23 15.60 -0.86
C MET A 27 28.89 17.01 -0.39
N LYS A 28 28.86 17.19 0.93
CA LYS A 28 28.51 18.48 1.55
C LYS A 28 29.62 19.49 1.26
N SER A 29 29.26 20.66 0.74
CA SER A 29 30.14 21.82 0.60
C SER A 29 29.48 23.05 1.20
N ILE A 30 30.24 24.12 1.43
CA ILE A 30 29.70 25.38 1.95
C ILE A 30 28.74 25.95 0.88
N GLY A 31 27.45 25.95 1.19
CA GLY A 31 26.36 26.35 0.27
C GLY A 31 25.57 25.19 -0.34
N HIS A 32 26.04 23.94 -0.24
CA HIS A 32 25.30 22.74 -0.67
C HIS A 32 25.12 21.78 0.51
N SER A 33 24.00 21.94 1.21
CA SER A 33 23.52 21.00 2.22
C SER A 33 22.30 20.23 1.71
N SER A 34 22.08 19.04 2.23
CA SER A 34 20.82 18.33 2.02
C SER A 34 19.65 19.19 2.49
N GLN A 35 18.59 19.28 1.69
CA GLN A 35 17.39 20.04 2.00
C GLN A 35 16.20 19.10 2.15
N MET A 36 15.32 19.43 3.10
CA MET A 36 14.01 18.80 3.26
C MET A 36 12.97 19.76 2.70
N PHE A 37 12.23 19.32 1.71
CA PHE A 37 11.09 20.04 1.16
C PHE A 37 9.83 19.47 1.80
N HIS A 38 9.19 20.29 2.63
CA HIS A 38 7.92 19.98 3.28
C HIS A 38 6.77 20.42 2.39
N GLY A 39 5.75 19.58 2.25
CA GLY A 39 4.52 19.91 1.53
C GLY A 39 3.66 18.68 1.29
N THR A 40 2.39 18.89 0.94
CA THR A 40 1.50 17.78 0.56
C THR A 40 1.53 17.65 -0.94
N TRP A 41 2.22 16.61 -1.37
CA TRP A 41 2.33 16.26 -2.78
C TRP A 41 1.41 15.09 -3.05
N GLY A 42 0.60 15.26 -4.09
CA GLY A 42 -0.11 14.14 -4.68
C GLY A 42 0.68 13.60 -5.84
N TYR A 43 0.35 12.39 -6.23
CA TYR A 43 0.69 11.91 -7.55
C TYR A 43 -0.50 11.20 -8.14
N VAL A 44 -0.72 11.41 -9.42
CA VAL A 44 -1.67 10.60 -10.19
C VAL A 44 -0.90 9.50 -10.89
N HIS A 45 -1.47 8.31 -10.90
CA HIS A 45 -0.94 7.21 -11.68
C HIS A 45 -2.04 6.57 -12.53
N LEU A 46 -1.64 6.09 -13.70
CA LEU A 46 -2.56 5.48 -14.64
C LEU A 46 -2.60 3.97 -14.45
N ILE A 47 -3.80 3.39 -14.58
CA ILE A 47 -3.96 1.94 -14.65
C ILE A 47 -3.16 1.45 -15.86
N PRO A 48 -2.21 0.51 -15.69
CA PRO A 48 -1.45 -0.05 -16.81
C PRO A 48 -2.40 -0.58 -17.91
N PRO A 49 -2.14 -0.32 -19.20
CA PRO A 49 -3.03 -0.76 -20.28
C PRO A 49 -3.29 -2.27 -20.27
N ALA A 50 -2.27 -3.07 -19.92
CA ALA A 50 -2.38 -4.52 -19.77
C ALA A 50 -3.40 -4.90 -18.69
N LEU A 51 -3.42 -4.20 -17.56
CA LEU A 51 -4.40 -4.43 -16.49
C LEU A 51 -5.77 -3.88 -16.89
N LYS A 52 -5.84 -2.67 -17.45
CA LYS A 52 -7.09 -2.02 -17.89
C LYS A 52 -7.87 -2.90 -18.86
N SER A 53 -7.20 -3.59 -19.77
CA SER A 53 -7.83 -4.51 -20.74
C SER A 53 -8.51 -5.74 -20.11
N ARG A 54 -8.15 -6.08 -18.86
CA ARG A 54 -8.68 -7.23 -18.11
C ARG A 54 -9.85 -6.86 -17.20
N LEU A 55 -10.13 -5.56 -17.03
CA LEU A 55 -11.20 -5.07 -16.17
C LEU A 55 -12.51 -5.01 -16.95
N ASP A 56 -13.62 -5.29 -16.28
CA ASP A 56 -14.96 -5.11 -16.82
C ASP A 56 -15.38 -3.63 -16.74
N PRO A 57 -15.54 -2.92 -17.87
CA PRO A 57 -15.92 -1.51 -17.86
C PRO A 57 -17.30 -1.25 -17.22
N SER A 58 -18.20 -2.24 -17.21
CA SER A 58 -19.53 -2.10 -16.60
C SER A 58 -19.46 -1.94 -15.08
N GLN A 59 -18.43 -2.54 -14.45
CA GLN A 59 -18.17 -2.47 -13.02
C GLN A 59 -17.37 -1.21 -12.61
N LEU A 60 -16.92 -0.42 -13.59
CA LEU A 60 -16.07 0.75 -13.40
C LEU A 60 -16.87 2.05 -13.54
N THR A 61 -18.08 2.07 -12.98
CA THR A 61 -19.06 3.17 -13.08
C THR A 61 -19.44 3.69 -11.70
N ILE A 62 -19.99 4.91 -11.64
CA ILE A 62 -20.48 5.51 -10.38
C ILE A 62 -21.70 4.72 -9.89
N GLU A 63 -22.55 4.26 -10.81
CA GLU A 63 -23.73 3.45 -10.54
C GLU A 63 -23.35 2.09 -9.93
N ALA A 64 -22.35 1.40 -10.49
CA ALA A 64 -21.85 0.15 -9.94
C ALA A 64 -21.24 0.34 -8.54
N LEU A 65 -20.50 1.43 -8.31
CA LEU A 65 -19.98 1.79 -6.99
C LEU A 65 -21.13 1.97 -5.98
N ASN A 66 -22.11 2.81 -6.31
CA ASN A 66 -23.23 3.10 -5.40
C ASN A 66 -24.08 1.86 -5.12
N THR A 67 -24.32 1.03 -6.13
CA THR A 67 -25.01 -0.25 -5.98
C THR A 67 -24.23 -1.18 -5.03
N SER A 68 -22.92 -1.27 -5.21
CA SER A 68 -22.05 -2.09 -4.36
C SER A 68 -22.00 -1.58 -2.91
N LEU A 69 -21.95 -0.26 -2.71
CA LEU A 69 -22.01 0.36 -1.38
C LEU A 69 -23.34 0.06 -0.68
N HIS A 70 -24.46 0.12 -1.40
CA HIS A 70 -25.78 -0.23 -0.87
C HIS A 70 -25.85 -1.70 -0.48
N LEU A 71 -25.42 -2.61 -1.36
CA LEU A 71 -25.39 -4.05 -1.06
C LEU A 71 -24.47 -4.36 0.13
N GLY A 72 -23.36 -3.62 0.27
CA GLY A 72 -22.44 -3.76 1.40
C GLY A 72 -23.05 -3.37 2.75
N GLN A 73 -24.04 -2.46 2.79
CA GLN A 73 -24.73 -2.09 4.04
C GLN A 73 -25.61 -3.23 4.58
N GLU A 74 -26.14 -4.06 3.69
CA GLU A 74 -26.99 -5.21 4.05
C GLU A 74 -26.20 -6.51 4.18
N LEU A 75 -24.90 -6.48 3.91
CA LEU A 75 -24.05 -7.67 3.94
C LEU A 75 -23.87 -8.18 5.38
N GLU A 76 -24.50 -9.31 5.68
CA GLU A 76 -24.27 -10.03 6.94
C GLU A 76 -22.88 -10.67 6.92
N ILE A 77 -21.96 -10.14 7.74
CA ILE A 77 -20.62 -10.67 7.88
C ILE A 77 -20.67 -11.98 8.67
N ARG A 78 -20.25 -13.08 8.02
CA ARG A 78 -20.17 -14.40 8.67
C ARG A 78 -18.71 -14.87 8.79
N PRO A 79 -18.33 -15.60 9.85
CA PRO A 79 -16.97 -16.09 10.02
C PRO A 79 -16.43 -16.90 8.82
N GLU A 80 -17.30 -17.64 8.12
CA GLU A 80 -16.90 -18.45 6.96
C GLU A 80 -16.45 -17.60 5.76
N MET A 81 -16.78 -16.31 5.72
CA MET A 81 -16.26 -15.41 4.69
C MET A 81 -14.75 -15.18 4.81
N PHE A 82 -14.17 -15.46 5.98
CA PHE A 82 -12.75 -15.32 6.27
C PHE A 82 -12.02 -16.66 6.38
N THR A 83 -12.72 -17.79 6.22
CA THR A 83 -12.06 -19.09 6.25
C THR A 83 -11.33 -19.36 4.94
N PRO A 84 -10.13 -19.96 4.98
CA PRO A 84 -9.40 -20.25 3.76
C PRO A 84 -10.15 -21.30 2.94
N THR A 85 -10.17 -21.13 1.63
CA THR A 85 -10.62 -22.17 0.71
C THR A 85 -9.63 -23.34 0.71
N HIS A 86 -10.05 -24.50 0.19
CA HIS A 86 -9.16 -25.64 0.02
C HIS A 86 -7.95 -25.29 -0.88
N GLU A 87 -8.19 -24.53 -1.95
CA GLU A 87 -7.14 -24.04 -2.83
C GLU A 87 -6.17 -23.10 -2.11
N SER A 88 -6.69 -22.14 -1.34
CA SER A 88 -5.88 -21.21 -0.53
C SER A 88 -5.03 -21.96 0.50
N THR A 89 -5.60 -22.97 1.16
CA THR A 89 -4.87 -23.82 2.13
C THR A 89 -3.73 -24.58 1.44
N THR A 90 -3.99 -25.16 0.27
CA THR A 90 -2.98 -25.88 -0.53
C THR A 90 -1.87 -24.94 -1.01
N HIS A 91 -2.22 -23.72 -1.41
CA HIS A 91 -1.26 -22.68 -1.78
C HIS A 91 -0.40 -22.27 -0.58
N PHE A 92 -1.03 -22.01 0.56
CA PHE A 92 -0.35 -21.64 1.80
C PHE A 92 0.64 -22.72 2.27
N GLU A 93 0.25 -23.99 2.19
CA GLU A 93 1.13 -25.12 2.50
C GLU A 93 2.40 -25.11 1.62
N LYS A 94 2.24 -24.94 0.30
CA LYS A 94 3.36 -24.82 -0.64
C LYS A 94 4.24 -23.60 -0.33
N THR A 95 3.61 -22.47 0.01
CA THR A 95 4.28 -21.22 0.39
C THR A 95 5.17 -21.44 1.61
N ILE A 96 4.62 -21.92 2.72
CA ILE A 96 5.38 -22.17 3.96
C ILE A 96 6.47 -23.21 3.74
N LYS A 97 6.19 -24.35 3.07
CA LYS A 97 7.20 -25.37 2.77
C LYS A 97 8.38 -24.80 1.98
N SER A 98 8.10 -23.94 1.00
CA SER A 98 9.15 -23.33 0.18
C SER A 98 10.02 -22.34 0.97
N GLN A 99 9.40 -21.56 1.86
CA GLN A 99 10.10 -20.60 2.71
C GLN A 99 10.96 -21.30 3.77
N ILE A 100 10.44 -22.35 4.42
CA ILE A 100 11.20 -23.22 5.33
C ILE A 100 12.41 -23.83 4.60
N THR A 101 12.16 -24.41 3.42
CA THR A 101 13.23 -24.98 2.59
C THR A 101 14.30 -23.95 2.26
N ARG A 102 13.91 -22.72 1.90
CA ARG A 102 14.83 -21.62 1.63
C ARG A 102 15.69 -21.29 2.85
N VAL A 103 15.09 -21.19 4.04
CA VAL A 103 15.78 -20.88 5.30
C VAL A 103 16.77 -21.98 5.69
N ILE A 104 16.36 -23.25 5.66
CA ILE A 104 17.24 -24.40 5.96
C ILE A 104 18.45 -24.39 5.04
N LEU A 105 18.23 -24.23 3.73
CA LEU A 105 19.30 -24.23 2.75
C LEU A 105 20.24 -23.02 2.82
N LYS A 106 19.76 -21.91 3.40
CA LYS A 106 20.52 -20.67 3.54
C LYS A 106 21.39 -20.68 4.81
N TYR A 107 20.89 -21.23 5.91
CA TYR A 107 21.50 -21.06 7.24
C TYR A 107 21.91 -22.36 7.93
N LEU A 108 21.30 -23.50 7.60
CA LEU A 108 21.43 -24.72 8.40
C LEU A 108 22.15 -25.86 7.69
N ALA A 109 21.81 -26.14 6.43
CA ALA A 109 22.26 -27.36 5.77
C ALA A 109 22.45 -27.19 4.25
N THR A 110 23.29 -28.05 3.68
CA THR A 110 23.45 -28.20 2.22
C THR A 110 22.97 -29.58 1.78
N PRO A 111 22.31 -29.69 0.61
CA PRO A 111 21.76 -30.95 0.16
C PRO A 111 22.88 -31.87 -0.34
N MET A 112 22.88 -33.13 0.12
CA MET A 112 23.86 -34.13 -0.30
C MET A 112 23.66 -34.60 -1.75
N ASP A 113 22.42 -34.57 -2.25
CA ASP A 113 22.09 -34.94 -3.62
C ASP A 113 20.96 -34.05 -4.20
N ARG A 114 20.58 -34.32 -5.44
CA ARG A 114 19.53 -33.60 -6.17
C ARG A 114 18.40 -34.52 -6.67
N ARG A 115 18.21 -35.67 -6.01
CA ARG A 115 17.18 -36.66 -6.40
C ARG A 115 15.77 -36.10 -6.23
N VAL A 116 15.58 -35.22 -5.25
CA VAL A 116 14.32 -34.49 -5.02
C VAL A 116 14.53 -33.00 -5.26
N LYS A 117 13.61 -32.38 -6.00
CA LYS A 117 13.63 -30.93 -6.22
C LYS A 117 13.18 -30.21 -4.94
N LEU A 118 14.08 -29.42 -4.38
CA LEU A 118 13.78 -28.56 -3.24
C LEU A 118 13.24 -27.22 -3.74
N HIS A 119 11.95 -26.97 -3.50
CA HIS A 119 11.30 -25.72 -3.86
C HIS A 119 11.67 -24.63 -2.85
N LYS A 120 12.22 -23.51 -3.32
CA LYS A 120 12.72 -22.40 -2.46
C LYS A 120 11.92 -21.11 -2.63
N HIS A 121 11.05 -21.08 -3.63
CA HIS A 121 10.25 -19.93 -3.98
C HIS A 121 8.79 -20.27 -3.77
N PRO A 122 8.04 -19.42 -3.05
CA PRO A 122 6.61 -19.61 -2.88
C PRO A 122 5.91 -19.49 -4.23
N PRO A 123 4.81 -20.23 -4.44
CA PRO A 123 3.97 -20.02 -5.61
C PRO A 123 3.43 -18.58 -5.61
N GLU A 124 3.36 -17.98 -6.79
CA GLU A 124 2.84 -16.62 -6.97
C GLU A 124 1.36 -16.54 -6.58
N VAL A 125 0.92 -15.35 -6.16
CA VAL A 125 -0.47 -15.05 -5.85
C VAL A 125 -0.92 -13.97 -6.83
N ASN A 126 -1.81 -14.32 -7.76
CA ASN A 126 -2.35 -13.40 -8.77
C ASN A 126 -1.28 -12.51 -9.44
N PRO A 127 -0.26 -13.10 -10.08
CA PRO A 127 0.85 -12.35 -10.63
C PRO A 127 0.38 -11.33 -11.67
N ILE A 128 0.96 -10.13 -11.61
CA ILE A 128 0.84 -9.08 -12.62
C ILE A 128 2.21 -8.82 -13.21
N THR A 129 2.25 -8.41 -14.47
CA THR A 129 3.51 -8.01 -15.13
C THR A 129 4.05 -6.76 -14.43
N PRO A 130 5.31 -6.79 -13.94
CA PRO A 130 5.95 -5.59 -13.44
C PRO A 130 6.17 -4.61 -14.58
N GLU A 131 5.58 -3.42 -14.47
CA GLU A 131 5.71 -2.33 -15.43
C GLU A 131 6.07 -1.06 -14.67
N ASP A 132 6.90 -0.20 -15.26
CA ASP A 132 7.23 1.08 -14.66
C ASP A 132 5.95 1.93 -14.55
N PRO A 133 5.65 2.48 -13.36
CA PRO A 133 4.40 3.19 -13.17
C PRO A 133 4.44 4.52 -13.92
N ASN A 134 3.38 4.82 -14.67
CA ASN A 134 3.21 6.13 -15.28
C ASN A 134 2.66 7.11 -14.25
N ILE A 135 3.57 7.82 -13.57
CA ILE A 135 3.28 8.73 -12.47
C ILE A 135 3.43 10.18 -12.93
N THR A 136 2.48 11.03 -12.55
CA THR A 136 2.61 12.50 -12.65
C THR A 136 2.43 13.10 -11.28
N MET A 137 3.44 13.83 -10.80
CA MET A 137 3.39 14.56 -9.54
C MET A 137 2.47 15.78 -9.66
N LEU A 138 1.64 15.99 -8.64
CA LEU A 138 0.76 17.15 -8.50
C LEU A 138 1.11 17.89 -7.22
N LYS A 139 1.26 19.21 -7.31
CA LYS A 139 1.40 20.05 -6.12
C LYS A 139 0.00 20.33 -5.57
N LEU A 140 -0.41 19.62 -4.52
CA LEU A 140 -1.78 19.71 -4.02
C LEU A 140 -1.95 20.82 -2.99
N MET A 141 -1.09 20.85 -1.96
CA MET A 141 -1.14 21.88 -0.91
C MET A 141 0.27 22.27 -0.45
N VAL A 142 0.38 23.47 0.15
CA VAL A 142 1.63 23.96 0.75
C VAL A 142 1.94 23.23 2.07
N ALA A 143 0.92 22.91 2.85
CA ALA A 143 1.01 22.09 4.06
C ALA A 143 -0.33 21.40 4.31
N SER A 144 -0.33 20.09 4.60
CA SER A 144 -1.54 19.38 5.00
C SER A 144 -1.94 19.81 6.40
N ASP A 145 -3.14 20.34 6.50
CA ASP A 145 -3.97 20.20 7.66
C ASP A 145 -4.87 18.98 7.41
N ASN A 146 -4.92 18.01 8.31
CA ASN A 146 -5.81 16.84 8.21
C ASN A 146 -7.27 17.29 8.42
N SER A 147 -7.78 18.14 7.54
CA SER A 147 -9.00 18.91 7.69
C SER A 147 -9.89 18.79 6.45
N ALA A 148 -11.16 19.12 6.65
CA ALA A 148 -12.14 19.26 5.60
C ALA A 148 -11.76 20.31 4.54
N LEU A 149 -11.07 21.38 4.98
CA LEU A 149 -10.59 22.45 4.10
C LEU A 149 -9.49 21.93 3.18
N GLY A 150 -8.55 21.16 3.73
CA GLY A 150 -7.47 20.56 2.96
C GLY A 150 -7.95 19.64 1.84
N VAL A 151 -9.02 18.87 2.06
CA VAL A 151 -9.63 18.06 0.98
C VAL A 151 -10.17 18.93 -0.17
N GLY A 152 -10.76 20.09 0.15
CA GLY A 152 -11.21 21.04 -0.87
C GLY A 152 -10.05 21.62 -1.70
N GLU A 153 -8.92 21.88 -1.05
CA GLU A 153 -7.70 22.33 -1.72
C GLU A 153 -7.10 21.26 -2.62
N VAL A 154 -7.13 19.98 -2.21
CA VAL A 154 -6.69 18.86 -3.07
C VAL A 154 -7.47 18.83 -4.38
N PHE A 155 -8.81 18.90 -4.34
CA PHE A 155 -9.61 18.93 -5.57
C PHE A 155 -9.37 20.16 -6.41
N THR A 156 -9.23 21.32 -5.77
CA THR A 156 -8.91 22.57 -6.45
C THR A 156 -7.58 22.45 -7.18
N GLY A 157 -6.55 21.91 -6.52
CA GLY A 157 -5.24 21.66 -7.10
C GLY A 157 -5.27 20.67 -8.27
N VAL A 158 -6.05 19.59 -8.17
CA VAL A 158 -6.24 18.63 -9.26
C VAL A 158 -6.94 19.28 -10.46
N ILE A 159 -8.02 20.03 -10.25
CA ILE A 159 -8.78 20.72 -11.30
C ILE A 159 -7.86 21.73 -12.03
N GLN A 160 -7.15 22.56 -11.26
CA GLN A 160 -6.23 23.57 -11.81
C GLN A 160 -5.09 22.96 -12.63
N GLN A 161 -4.50 21.84 -12.17
CA GLN A 161 -3.37 21.22 -12.85
C GLN A 161 -3.76 20.25 -13.97
N SER A 162 -4.97 19.69 -13.94
CA SER A 162 -5.47 18.77 -14.98
C SER A 162 -6.13 19.49 -16.16
N GLY A 163 -6.52 20.76 -15.99
CA GLY A 163 -7.29 21.52 -17.00
C GLY A 163 -8.72 21.00 -17.20
N LEU A 164 -9.21 20.15 -16.29
CA LEU A 164 -10.58 19.63 -16.33
C LEU A 164 -11.56 20.65 -15.74
N THR A 165 -12.80 20.65 -16.22
CA THR A 165 -13.88 21.36 -15.54
C THR A 165 -14.35 20.55 -14.32
N PRO A 166 -14.89 21.19 -13.27
CA PRO A 166 -15.47 20.47 -12.13
C PRO A 166 -16.48 19.41 -12.57
N ALA A 167 -17.39 19.74 -13.50
CA ALA A 167 -18.37 18.81 -14.02
C ALA A 167 -17.75 17.53 -14.63
N LYS A 168 -16.65 17.65 -15.39
CA LYS A 168 -15.93 16.49 -15.96
C LYS A 168 -15.18 15.68 -14.92
N LEU A 169 -14.77 16.31 -13.81
CA LEU A 169 -14.14 15.61 -12.71
C LEU A 169 -15.19 14.76 -11.95
N HIS A 170 -16.34 15.36 -11.63
CA HIS A 170 -17.42 14.71 -10.89
C HIS A 170 -18.19 13.65 -11.71
N SER A 171 -18.19 13.75 -13.05
CA SER A 171 -18.84 12.77 -13.91
C SER A 171 -18.10 11.44 -14.06
N ARG A 172 -16.92 11.27 -13.44
CA ARG A 172 -16.08 10.08 -13.57
C ARG A 172 -15.83 9.44 -12.22
N LEU A 173 -15.71 8.11 -12.22
CA LEU A 173 -15.27 7.38 -11.04
C LEU A 173 -13.82 7.76 -10.70
N GLN A 174 -13.60 8.25 -9.49
CA GLN A 174 -12.29 8.70 -9.00
C GLN A 174 -11.87 7.86 -7.79
N ILE A 175 -10.88 6.99 -7.98
CA ILE A 175 -10.25 6.29 -6.87
C ILE A 175 -9.21 7.22 -6.25
N ILE A 176 -9.24 7.36 -4.94
CA ILE A 176 -8.30 8.16 -4.18
C ILE A 176 -7.60 7.29 -3.15
N GLU A 177 -6.29 7.25 -3.20
CA GLU A 177 -5.45 6.54 -2.26
C GLU A 177 -4.86 7.51 -1.25
N GLY A 178 -4.94 7.18 0.03
CA GLY A 178 -4.33 7.97 1.09
C GLY A 178 -4.14 7.15 2.36
N ASP A 179 -3.61 7.76 3.40
CA ASP A 179 -3.59 7.10 4.72
C ASP A 179 -5.00 6.93 5.30
N LEU A 180 -5.10 6.23 6.43
CA LEU A 180 -6.40 5.97 7.06
C LEU A 180 -7.11 7.25 7.52
N GLY A 181 -6.37 8.23 8.03
CA GLY A 181 -6.95 9.50 8.48
C GLY A 181 -7.56 10.27 7.33
N SER A 182 -6.81 10.32 6.23
CA SER A 182 -7.20 10.84 4.92
C SER A 182 -8.50 10.21 4.40
N CYS A 183 -8.58 8.88 4.35
CA CYS A 183 -9.79 8.18 3.93
C CYS A 183 -11.00 8.48 4.83
N ASN A 184 -10.79 8.58 6.14
CA ASN A 184 -11.86 8.89 7.10
C ASN A 184 -12.40 10.32 6.93
N ILE A 185 -11.54 11.29 6.61
CA ILE A 185 -11.97 12.67 6.31
C ILE A 185 -12.85 12.67 5.06
N PHE A 186 -12.45 11.94 4.01
CA PHE A 186 -13.23 11.80 2.78
C PHE A 186 -14.62 11.22 3.03
N ASP A 187 -14.71 10.13 3.79
CA ASP A 187 -15.99 9.50 4.14
C ASP A 187 -16.86 10.41 5.01
N SER A 188 -16.25 11.11 5.98
CA SER A 188 -16.95 12.08 6.84
C SER A 188 -17.52 13.24 6.03
N LEU A 189 -16.73 13.79 5.10
CA LEU A 189 -17.16 14.85 4.19
C LEU A 189 -18.29 14.40 3.28
N ARG A 190 -18.22 13.17 2.74
CA ARG A 190 -19.29 12.61 1.91
C ARG A 190 -20.60 12.55 2.69
N LYS A 191 -20.57 12.03 3.92
CA LYS A 191 -21.74 11.95 4.81
C LYS A 191 -22.31 13.32 5.13
N GLN A 192 -21.47 14.31 5.41
CA GLN A 192 -21.93 15.69 5.68
C GLN A 192 -22.58 16.36 4.47
N ARG A 193 -22.17 15.99 3.26
CA ARG A 193 -22.67 16.56 2.01
C ARG A 193 -23.83 15.76 1.41
N ASN A 194 -24.32 14.71 2.08
CA ASN A 194 -25.43 13.89 1.61
C ASN A 194 -26.72 14.20 2.42
N PRO A 195 -27.85 14.57 1.79
CA PRO A 195 -28.03 14.76 0.35
C PRO A 195 -27.43 16.07 -0.14
N GLY A 196 -26.66 16.00 -1.23
CA GLY A 196 -26.05 17.16 -1.85
C GLY A 196 -26.95 17.75 -2.93
N LEU A 197 -27.00 19.08 -3.01
CA LEU A 197 -27.69 19.76 -4.11
C LEU A 197 -26.76 19.77 -5.33
N GLY A 198 -27.00 18.83 -6.27
CA GLY A 198 -26.34 18.72 -7.57
C GLY A 198 -24.98 17.98 -7.57
N ASP A 199 -24.62 17.42 -8.74
CA ASP A 199 -23.47 16.52 -8.95
C ASP A 199 -22.10 17.12 -8.60
N HIS A 200 -21.99 18.45 -8.52
CA HIS A 200 -20.72 19.16 -8.26
C HIS A 200 -20.42 19.34 -6.77
N ASN A 201 -21.40 19.10 -5.89
CA ASN A 201 -21.22 19.21 -4.45
C ASN A 201 -21.18 17.85 -3.75
N THR A 202 -21.63 16.77 -4.42
CA THR A 202 -21.57 15.41 -3.88
C THR A 202 -20.18 14.80 -4.08
N LEU A 203 -19.82 13.86 -3.21
CA LEU A 203 -18.56 13.10 -3.28
C LEU A 203 -18.82 11.62 -3.64
N ASP A 204 -19.93 11.36 -4.33
CA ASP A 204 -20.45 10.02 -4.61
C ASP A 204 -19.67 9.32 -5.71
N ASN A 205 -19.01 10.08 -6.58
CA ASN A 205 -18.15 9.56 -7.64
C ASN A 205 -16.76 9.14 -7.15
N ILE A 206 -16.46 9.31 -5.85
CA ILE A 206 -15.14 9.06 -5.28
C ILE A 206 -15.13 7.71 -4.55
N LEU A 207 -14.01 6.99 -4.61
CA LEU A 207 -13.76 5.82 -3.77
C LEU A 207 -12.43 6.02 -3.04
N PRO A 208 -12.45 6.44 -1.75
CA PRO A 208 -11.24 6.49 -0.95
C PRO A 208 -10.83 5.07 -0.55
N ILE A 209 -9.57 4.71 -0.79
CA ILE A 209 -9.00 3.44 -0.36
C ILE A 209 -7.71 3.68 0.43
N PRO A 210 -7.42 2.88 1.47
CA PRO A 210 -6.13 2.92 2.13
C PRO A 210 -5.00 2.64 1.14
N GLY A 211 -4.04 3.55 1.05
CA GLY A 211 -2.89 3.42 0.16
C GLY A 211 -2.08 2.18 0.49
N ALA A 212 -1.67 1.44 -0.54
CA ALA A 212 -1.00 0.15 -0.39
C ALA A 212 0.28 0.24 0.47
N ALA A 213 1.05 1.32 0.32
CA ALA A 213 2.29 1.54 1.07
C ALA A 213 2.04 1.68 2.59
N HIS A 214 1.05 2.46 3.02
CA HIS A 214 0.72 2.62 4.44
C HIS A 214 0.15 1.35 5.03
N THR A 215 -0.73 0.66 4.30
CA THR A 215 -1.29 -0.63 4.72
C THR A 215 -0.17 -1.65 4.93
N LEU A 216 0.75 -1.76 3.95
CA LEU A 216 1.93 -2.62 4.03
C LEU A 216 2.79 -2.24 5.24
N TRP A 217 3.10 -0.96 5.43
CA TRP A 217 3.93 -0.48 6.54
C TRP A 217 3.31 -0.84 7.90
N ASN A 218 2.04 -0.51 8.12
CA ASN A 218 1.37 -0.74 9.40
C ASN A 218 1.32 -2.23 9.71
N LEU A 219 0.91 -3.06 8.75
CA LEU A 219 0.86 -4.51 8.94
C LEU A 219 2.26 -5.09 9.21
N SER A 220 3.25 -4.69 8.43
CA SER A 220 4.63 -5.16 8.58
C SER A 220 5.22 -4.73 9.92
N GLN A 221 4.93 -3.51 10.37
CA GLN A 221 5.38 -3.01 11.66
C GLN A 221 4.80 -3.83 12.82
N GLU A 222 3.50 -4.11 12.80
CA GLU A 222 2.85 -4.91 13.84
C GLU A 222 3.41 -6.34 13.89
N ILE A 223 3.57 -6.99 12.73
CA ILE A 223 4.18 -8.34 12.67
C ILE A 223 5.63 -8.27 13.18
N TYR A 224 6.42 -7.30 12.72
CA TYR A 224 7.80 -7.15 13.15
C TYR A 224 7.89 -7.02 14.67
N LEU A 225 7.10 -6.13 15.27
CA LEU A 225 7.10 -5.87 16.70
C LEU A 225 6.60 -7.08 17.51
N GLY A 226 5.57 -7.77 17.02
CA GLY A 226 5.04 -8.98 17.64
C GLY A 226 6.03 -10.13 17.67
N HIS A 227 6.85 -10.28 16.62
CA HIS A 227 7.85 -11.35 16.51
C HIS A 227 9.24 -10.97 17.03
N TRP A 228 9.52 -9.68 17.28
CA TRP A 228 10.82 -9.21 17.74
C TRP A 228 11.24 -9.88 19.04
N GLY A 229 10.37 -9.86 20.06
CA GLY A 229 10.64 -10.34 21.43
C GLY A 229 11.10 -9.25 22.40
N ASN A 230 11.54 -9.66 23.59
CA ASN A 230 12.03 -8.77 24.64
C ASN A 230 13.50 -9.05 25.00
N GLU A 231 14.40 -8.18 24.52
CA GLU A 231 15.85 -8.24 24.76
C GLU A 231 16.26 -8.20 26.24
N LYS A 232 15.41 -7.67 27.13
CA LYS A 232 15.70 -7.60 28.57
C LYS A 232 15.47 -8.93 29.29
N LEU A 233 14.82 -9.90 28.64
CA LEU A 233 14.51 -11.20 29.22
C LEU A 233 15.45 -12.26 28.64
N ALA A 234 16.34 -12.80 29.48
CA ALA A 234 17.33 -13.80 29.03
C ALA A 234 16.72 -15.11 28.49
N ARG A 235 15.46 -15.41 28.85
CA ARG A 235 14.70 -16.58 28.37
C ARG A 235 13.84 -16.28 27.15
N ASP A 236 13.82 -15.05 26.67
CA ASP A 236 13.08 -14.68 25.47
C ASP A 236 13.68 -15.37 24.24
N THR A 237 12.79 -15.82 23.36
CA THR A 237 13.10 -16.56 22.13
C THR A 237 12.60 -15.82 20.89
N GLY A 238 12.40 -14.51 21.01
CA GLY A 238 12.02 -13.68 19.87
C GLY A 238 13.12 -13.62 18.81
N ALA A 239 12.75 -13.10 17.65
CA ALA A 239 13.62 -13.06 16.48
C ALA A 239 14.94 -12.30 16.73
N TRP A 240 14.98 -11.34 17.67
CA TRP A 240 16.21 -10.62 18.05
C TRP A 240 17.35 -11.58 18.39
N ARG A 241 17.05 -12.69 19.07
CA ARG A 241 18.05 -13.65 19.55
C ARG A 241 18.62 -14.48 18.40
N THR A 242 17.77 -14.94 17.50
CA THR A 242 18.18 -15.69 16.29
C THR A 242 19.00 -14.79 15.37
N LEU A 243 18.59 -13.54 15.17
CA LEU A 243 19.34 -12.55 14.38
C LEU A 243 20.72 -12.28 15.00
N HIS A 244 20.79 -12.11 16.31
CA HIS A 244 22.05 -11.93 17.05
C HIS A 244 22.96 -13.17 16.91
N ALA A 245 22.42 -14.38 17.03
CA ALA A 245 23.19 -15.62 16.87
C ALA A 245 23.77 -15.79 15.46
N LEU A 246 23.10 -15.26 14.43
CA LEU A 246 23.59 -15.21 13.05
C LEU A 246 24.55 -14.05 12.78
N GLY A 247 24.83 -13.19 13.77
CA GLY A 247 25.65 -11.99 13.59
C GLY A 247 25.01 -10.94 12.68
N ILE A 248 23.68 -10.97 12.50
CA ILE A 248 22.95 -10.01 11.68
C ILE A 248 22.67 -8.77 12.55
N PRO A 249 23.21 -7.58 12.20
CA PRO A 249 22.86 -6.36 12.89
C PRO A 249 21.36 -6.09 12.68
N ALA A 250 20.61 -6.04 13.77
CA ALA A 250 19.19 -5.77 13.75
C ALA A 250 18.89 -4.75 14.83
N GLU A 251 18.41 -3.59 14.43
CA GLU A 251 17.90 -2.57 15.33
C GLU A 251 16.38 -2.68 15.32
N LYS A 252 15.77 -2.54 16.50
CA LYS A 252 14.31 -2.40 16.58
C LYS A 252 13.92 -1.15 15.77
N PRO A 253 13.01 -1.24 14.77
CA PRO A 253 12.71 -0.15 13.88
C PRO A 253 12.29 1.09 14.68
N VAL A 254 12.94 2.21 14.39
CA VAL A 254 12.55 3.52 14.88
C VAL A 254 11.28 3.99 14.17
N THR A 255 10.53 4.89 14.81
CA THR A 255 9.22 5.41 14.38
C THR A 255 9.20 6.13 13.02
N LYS A 256 10.35 6.29 12.35
CA LYS A 256 10.42 6.92 11.03
C LYS A 256 9.91 5.94 9.96
N LYS A 257 8.88 6.35 9.21
CA LYS A 257 8.32 5.59 8.08
C LYS A 257 9.35 5.52 6.93
N ASP A 258 9.98 4.37 6.76
CA ASP A 258 10.87 4.04 5.63
C ASP A 258 10.44 2.72 4.98
N PHE A 259 9.49 2.80 4.05
CA PHE A 259 8.82 1.64 3.45
C PHE A 259 9.78 0.57 2.93
N ASN A 260 10.90 0.97 2.33
CA ASN A 260 11.91 0.04 1.82
C ASN A 260 12.64 -0.69 2.95
N LEU A 261 13.00 0.04 4.01
CA LEU A 261 13.63 -0.58 5.18
C LEU A 261 12.69 -1.57 5.87
N MET A 262 11.40 -1.25 5.97
CA MET A 262 10.42 -2.17 6.57
C MET A 262 10.23 -3.44 5.78
N LEU A 263 10.24 -3.38 4.44
CA LEU A 263 10.22 -4.58 3.60
C LEU A 263 11.42 -5.49 3.90
N SER A 264 12.62 -4.93 4.04
CA SER A 264 13.80 -5.72 4.42
C SER A 264 13.67 -6.29 5.83
N HIS A 265 13.12 -5.51 6.77
CA HIS A 265 12.94 -5.89 8.16
C HIS A 265 11.95 -7.05 8.32
N ILE A 266 10.80 -7.00 7.64
CA ILE A 266 9.79 -8.05 7.75
C ILE A 266 10.29 -9.38 7.17
N GLU A 267 11.05 -9.34 6.07
CA GLU A 267 11.69 -10.53 5.51
C GLU A 267 12.70 -11.16 6.49
N LYS A 268 13.54 -10.33 7.12
CA LYS A 268 14.53 -10.79 8.11
C LYS A 268 13.86 -11.42 9.33
N ILE A 269 12.82 -10.79 9.88
CA ILE A 269 12.10 -11.34 11.03
C ILE A 269 11.38 -12.64 10.68
N HIS A 270 10.78 -12.71 9.50
CA HIS A 270 10.16 -13.94 9.01
C HIS A 270 11.19 -15.07 8.88
N GLU A 271 12.34 -14.81 8.24
CA GLU A 271 13.40 -15.81 8.11
C GLU A 271 13.97 -16.25 9.46
N ALA A 272 14.19 -15.31 10.39
CA ALA A 272 14.67 -15.62 11.74
C ALA A 272 13.66 -16.44 12.54
N THR A 273 12.36 -16.14 12.40
CA THR A 273 11.28 -16.90 13.04
C THR A 273 11.23 -18.33 12.49
N LEU A 274 11.27 -18.49 11.16
CA LEU A 274 11.30 -19.81 10.54
C LEU A 274 12.54 -20.60 10.94
N LEU A 275 13.71 -19.96 11.05
CA LEU A 275 14.94 -20.62 11.46
C LEU A 275 14.83 -21.13 12.90
N TYR A 276 14.28 -20.31 13.81
CA TYR A 276 14.01 -20.74 15.17
C TYR A 276 13.09 -21.97 15.24
N CYS A 277 12.06 -22.03 14.39
CA CYS A 277 11.13 -23.16 14.36
C CYS A 277 11.75 -24.48 13.86
N VAL A 278 12.87 -24.45 13.15
CA VAL A 278 13.52 -25.65 12.58
C VAL A 278 14.79 -26.08 13.31
N LEU A 279 15.25 -25.27 14.27
CA LEU A 279 16.36 -25.58 15.17
C LEU A 279 15.85 -26.33 16.40
#